data_AF-A0A381VEH1-F1
#
_entry.id   AF-A0A381VEH1-F1
#
_cell.length_a   1.000
_cell.length_b   1.000
_cell.length_c   1.000
_cell.angle_alpha   90.00
_cell.angle_beta   90.00
_cell.angle_gamma   90.00
#
_symmetry.space_group_name_H-M   'P 1'
#
loop_
_entity.id
_entity.type
_entity.pdbx_description
1 polymer ?
#
loop_
_entity_poly.entity_id
_entity_poly.type
_entity_poly.pdbx_seq_one_letter_code
_entity_poly.pdbx_strand_id
1 'polypeptide(L)'
;WNFMITGWDQNPLFIPNITKIYMLSLILLLLVYLLFQNVLVRKLSEALFINSLKILVFVFLCLAVFNWNAVIAGWVEDAMLYIPHITKIYLVSIFVASLFYRGLYVPYKGKIGKDYLFPFRWIYIGLIGLSFDIIKAPGYLLGSVMSPFLFLRKNNKRL
;
A
#
# COMPACT_ATOMS: atom_id res chain seq x y z
N TRP A 1 -16.22 -18.66 -14.20
CA TRP A 1 -17.06 -19.76 -13.74
C TRP A 1 -18.07 -20.17 -14.81
N ASN A 2 -19.13 -19.38 -15.09
CA ASN A 2 -20.19 -19.77 -16.04
C ASN A 2 -19.72 -20.14 -17.46
N PHE A 3 -18.60 -19.58 -17.95
CA PHE A 3 -18.04 -19.93 -19.27
C PHE A 3 -17.49 -21.36 -19.36
N MET A 4 -17.15 -21.99 -18.24
CA MET A 4 -16.62 -23.36 -18.21
C MET A 4 -17.71 -24.43 -18.17
N ILE A 5 -18.98 -24.03 -18.20
CA ILE A 5 -20.13 -24.92 -18.03
C ILE A 5 -20.84 -25.07 -19.37
N THR A 6 -21.02 -26.32 -19.82
CA THR A 6 -21.79 -26.64 -21.03
C THR A 6 -23.29 -26.39 -20.80
N GLY A 7 -23.95 -25.71 -21.74
CA GLY A 7 -25.37 -25.31 -21.57
C GLY A 7 -25.57 -24.23 -20.51
N TRP A 8 -24.67 -23.25 -20.48
CA TRP A 8 -24.54 -22.22 -19.44
C TRP A 8 -25.84 -21.49 -19.04
N ASP A 9 -26.80 -21.34 -19.94
CA ASP A 9 -28.08 -20.66 -19.71
C ASP A 9 -29.13 -21.54 -19.01
N GLN A 10 -29.04 -22.86 -19.18
CA GLN A 10 -29.97 -23.84 -18.59
C GLN A 10 -29.36 -24.64 -17.44
N ASN A 11 -28.07 -24.43 -17.16
CA ASN A 11 -27.37 -25.20 -16.15
C ASN A 11 -27.73 -24.70 -14.73
N PRO A 12 -28.11 -25.59 -13.80
CA PRO A 12 -28.43 -25.21 -12.41
C PRO A 12 -27.26 -24.58 -11.66
N LEU A 13 -26.02 -24.74 -12.14
CA LEU A 13 -24.81 -24.14 -11.59
C LEU A 13 -24.49 -22.74 -12.16
N PHE A 14 -25.38 -22.18 -12.99
CA PHE A 14 -25.25 -20.82 -13.50
C PHE A 14 -25.43 -19.81 -12.38
N ILE A 15 -24.39 -19.01 -12.14
CA ILE A 15 -24.41 -17.95 -11.13
C ILE A 15 -24.62 -16.63 -11.86
N PRO A 16 -25.78 -15.95 -11.78
CA PRO A 16 -25.95 -14.65 -12.40
C PRO A 16 -25.07 -13.60 -11.70
N ASN A 17 -24.58 -12.60 -12.46
CA ASN A 17 -23.79 -11.48 -11.93
C ASN A 17 -22.54 -11.87 -11.11
N ILE A 18 -21.78 -12.87 -11.59
CA ILE A 18 -20.57 -13.41 -10.94
C ILE A 18 -19.63 -12.31 -10.42
N THR A 19 -19.35 -11.29 -11.23
CA THR A 19 -18.44 -10.20 -10.87
C THR A 19 -18.93 -9.40 -9.66
N LYS A 20 -20.24 -9.12 -9.58
CA LYS A 20 -20.83 -8.42 -8.42
C LYS A 20 -20.74 -9.29 -7.16
N ILE A 21 -20.99 -10.58 -7.28
CA ILE A 21 -20.90 -11.52 -6.17
C ILE A 21 -19.46 -11.64 -5.67
N TYR A 22 -18.47 -11.73 -6.56
CA TYR A 22 -17.05 -11.73 -6.18
C TYR A 22 -16.65 -10.42 -5.48
N MET A 23 -17.00 -9.27 -6.05
CA MET A 23 -16.69 -7.97 -5.43
C MET A 23 -17.34 -7.84 -4.04
N LEU A 24 -18.59 -8.28 -3.89
CA LEU A 24 -19.30 -8.24 -2.62
C LEU A 24 -18.71 -9.22 -1.60
N SER A 25 -18.31 -10.42 -2.03
CA SER A 25 -17.63 -11.40 -1.17
C SER A 25 -16.26 -10.90 -0.70
N LEU A 26 -15.53 -10.18 -1.55
CA LEU A 26 -14.22 -9.61 -1.24
C LEU A 26 -14.35 -8.46 -0.23
N ILE A 27 -15.35 -7.60 -0.39
CA ILE A 27 -15.68 -6.54 0.58
C ILE A 27 -16.08 -7.16 1.93
N LEU A 28 -16.90 -8.22 1.92
CA LEU A 28 -17.36 -8.89 3.14
C LEU A 28 -16.20 -9.56 3.87
N LEU A 29 -15.27 -10.20 3.14
CA LEU A 29 -14.06 -10.80 3.71
C LEU A 29 -13.14 -9.73 4.34
N LEU A 30 -12.98 -8.58 3.68
CA LEU A 30 -12.24 -7.44 4.26
C LEU A 30 -12.91 -6.89 5.52
N LEU A 31 -14.24 -6.79 5.56
CA LEU A 31 -14.98 -6.37 6.75
C LEU A 31 -14.82 -7.35 7.91
N VAL A 32 -14.94 -8.65 7.65
CA VAL A 32 -14.70 -9.70 8.65
C VAL A 32 -13.27 -9.63 9.16
N TYR A 33 -12.30 -9.41 8.27
CA TYR A 33 -10.90 -9.22 8.65
C TYR A 33 -10.72 -8.02 9.58
N LEU A 34 -11.30 -6.87 9.25
CA LEU A 34 -11.25 -5.65 10.06
C LEU A 34 -11.92 -5.84 11.43
N LEU A 35 -13.06 -6.54 11.48
CA LEU A 35 -13.76 -6.86 12.73
C LEU A 35 -12.97 -7.84 13.59
N PHE A 36 -12.38 -8.88 12.98
CA PHE A 36 -11.51 -9.83 13.67
C PHE A 36 -10.29 -9.11 14.26
N GLN A 37 -9.68 -8.22 13.48
CA GLN A 37 -8.60 -7.34 13.93
C GLN A 37 -9.02 -6.47 15.13
N ASN A 38 -10.19 -5.84 15.06
CA ASN A 38 -10.63 -4.89 16.07
C ASN A 38 -11.09 -5.58 17.37
N VAL A 39 -11.66 -6.78 17.27
CA VAL A 39 -12.24 -7.50 18.42
C VAL A 39 -11.26 -8.47 19.07
N LEU A 40 -10.47 -9.24 18.30
CA LEU A 40 -9.60 -10.30 18.83
C LEU A 40 -8.15 -9.87 19.08
N VAL A 41 -7.61 -8.91 18.35
CA VAL A 41 -6.18 -8.52 18.42
C VAL A 41 -5.96 -7.34 19.37
N ARG A 42 -6.69 -7.29 20.49
CA ARG A 42 -6.61 -6.21 21.47
C ARG A 42 -5.36 -6.26 22.39
N LYS A 43 -4.49 -7.27 22.22
CA LYS A 43 -3.30 -7.51 23.07
C LYS A 43 -1.95 -7.57 22.35
N LEU A 44 -1.89 -7.25 21.07
CA LEU A 44 -0.62 -6.92 20.40
C LEU A 44 -0.44 -5.41 20.48
N SER A 45 0.76 -4.89 20.69
CA SER A 45 0.97 -3.43 20.72
C SER A 45 0.35 -2.83 19.46
N GLU A 46 -0.74 -2.06 19.60
CA GLU A 46 -1.61 -1.67 18.49
C GLU A 46 -0.82 -1.04 17.34
N ALA A 47 0.29 -0.35 17.67
CA ALA A 47 1.22 0.22 16.71
C ALA A 47 1.89 -0.80 15.76
N LEU A 48 2.36 -1.95 16.26
CA LEU A 48 3.02 -2.96 15.42
C LEU A 48 2.03 -3.57 14.44
N PHE A 49 0.84 -3.92 14.92
CA PHE A 49 -0.19 -4.51 14.08
C PHE A 49 -0.65 -3.55 12.98
N ILE A 50 -0.96 -2.31 13.35
CA ILE A 50 -1.36 -1.26 12.40
C ILE A 50 -0.25 -0.99 11.36
N ASN A 51 1.03 -0.97 11.78
CA ASN A 51 2.14 -0.74 10.85
C ASN A 51 2.34 -1.92 9.89
N SER A 52 2.23 -3.17 10.36
CA SER A 52 2.28 -4.36 9.50
C SER A 52 1.18 -4.34 8.44
N LEU A 53 -0.03 -3.90 8.79
CA LEU A 53 -1.13 -3.77 7.85
C LEU A 53 -0.91 -2.69 6.80
N LYS A 54 -0.38 -1.53 7.22
CA LYS A 54 0.01 -0.47 6.27
C LYS A 54 1.01 -0.99 5.25
N ILE A 55 2.00 -1.78 5.70
CA ILE A 55 2.98 -2.41 4.81
C ILE A 55 2.30 -3.43 3.88
N LEU A 56 1.42 -4.28 4.41
CA LEU A 56 0.70 -5.27 3.60
C LEU A 56 -0.17 -4.61 2.52
N VAL A 57 -0.92 -3.57 2.87
CA VAL A 57 -1.72 -2.79 1.91
C VAL A 57 -0.82 -2.14 0.86
N PHE A 58 0.32 -1.57 1.26
CA PHE A 58 1.28 -0.98 0.32
C PHE A 58 1.83 -2.02 -0.67
N VAL A 59 2.26 -3.20 -0.18
CA VAL A 59 2.74 -4.29 -1.03
C VAL A 59 1.64 -4.78 -1.97
N PHE A 60 0.42 -4.94 -1.48
CA PHE A 60 -0.72 -5.36 -2.30
C PHE A 60 -1.03 -4.35 -3.41
N LEU A 61 -1.02 -3.05 -3.13
CA LEU A 61 -1.20 -2.00 -4.14
C LEU A 61 -0.09 -2.04 -5.20
N CYS A 62 1.17 -2.20 -4.79
CA CYS A 62 2.29 -2.34 -5.72
C CYS A 62 2.10 -3.56 -6.65
N LEU A 63 1.71 -4.70 -6.10
CA LEU A 63 1.47 -5.92 -6.89
C LEU A 63 0.26 -5.80 -7.81
N ALA A 64 -0.83 -5.17 -7.33
CA ALA A 64 -2.04 -4.93 -8.11
C ALA A 64 -1.75 -4.05 -9.33
N VAL A 65 -1.02 -2.95 -9.14
CA VAL A 65 -0.62 -2.06 -10.24
C VAL A 65 0.34 -2.76 -11.20
N PHE A 66 1.33 -3.49 -10.68
CA PHE A 66 2.30 -4.20 -11.51
C PHE A 66 1.65 -5.24 -12.43
N ASN A 67 0.66 -5.98 -11.90
CA ASN A 67 -0.03 -7.04 -12.64
C ASN A 67 -1.32 -6.58 -13.35
N TRP A 68 -1.68 -5.30 -13.25
CA TRP A 68 -2.98 -4.80 -13.73
C TRP A 68 -3.24 -5.15 -15.20
N ASN A 69 -2.34 -4.76 -16.10
CA ASN A 69 -2.51 -5.00 -17.53
C ASN A 69 -2.47 -6.49 -17.87
N ALA A 70 -1.73 -7.30 -17.11
CA ALA A 70 -1.65 -8.75 -17.32
C ALA A 70 -2.96 -9.46 -16.94
N VAL A 71 -3.54 -9.11 -15.78
CA VAL A 71 -4.69 -9.82 -15.20
C VAL A 71 -6.02 -9.29 -15.73
N ILE A 72 -6.14 -7.97 -15.91
CA ILE A 72 -7.41 -7.32 -16.27
C ILE A 72 -7.55 -7.17 -17.78
N ALA A 73 -6.50 -6.69 -18.45
CA ALA A 73 -6.53 -6.38 -19.88
C ALA A 73 -5.92 -7.49 -20.75
N GLY A 74 -5.25 -8.49 -20.16
CA GLY A 74 -4.53 -9.53 -20.91
C GLY A 74 -3.45 -8.98 -21.85
N TRP A 75 -2.91 -7.79 -21.55
CA TRP A 75 -2.03 -7.00 -22.43
C TRP A 75 -2.65 -6.61 -23.78
N VAL A 76 -3.96 -6.73 -23.95
CA VAL A 76 -4.68 -6.27 -25.15
C VAL A 76 -4.83 -4.75 -25.07
N GLU A 77 -4.21 -4.03 -26.01
CA GLU A 77 -4.20 -2.56 -26.01
C GLU A 77 -5.59 -1.96 -26.25
N ASP A 78 -6.44 -2.66 -27.01
CA ASP A 78 -7.83 -2.25 -27.29
C ASP A 78 -8.79 -2.52 -26.13
N ALA A 79 -8.33 -3.17 -25.04
CA ALA A 79 -9.19 -3.44 -23.90
C ALA A 79 -9.56 -2.14 -23.17
N MET A 80 -10.84 -1.98 -22.83
CA MET A 80 -11.37 -0.78 -22.14
C MET A 80 -10.63 -0.40 -20.85
N LEU A 81 -10.06 -1.39 -20.15
CA LEU A 81 -9.34 -1.20 -18.87
C LEU A 81 -7.82 -1.28 -19.01
N TYR A 82 -7.29 -1.28 -20.24
CA TYR A 82 -5.86 -1.20 -20.51
C TYR A 82 -5.36 0.20 -20.17
N ILE A 83 -4.34 0.28 -19.31
CA ILE A 83 -3.69 1.55 -18.97
C ILE A 83 -2.24 1.47 -19.46
N PRO A 84 -1.88 2.19 -20.54
CA PRO A 84 -0.50 2.26 -20.99
C PRO A 84 0.41 2.77 -19.88
N HIS A 85 1.55 2.10 -19.68
CA HIS A 85 2.57 2.50 -18.70
C HIS A 85 2.08 2.73 -17.26
N ILE A 86 1.07 1.97 -16.81
CA ILE A 86 0.48 2.10 -15.46
C ILE A 86 1.51 2.12 -14.32
N THR A 87 2.58 1.32 -14.42
CA THR A 87 3.66 1.26 -13.43
C THR A 87 4.46 2.55 -13.35
N LYS A 88 4.74 3.20 -14.48
CA LYS A 88 5.45 4.49 -14.52
C LYS A 88 4.61 5.59 -13.88
N ILE A 89 3.32 5.62 -14.20
CA ILE A 89 2.36 6.58 -13.63
C ILE A 89 2.32 6.43 -12.10
N TYR A 90 2.26 5.19 -11.61
CA TYR A 90 2.25 4.90 -10.17
C TYR A 90 3.54 5.30 -9.46
N LEU A 91 4.71 5.04 -10.06
CA LEU A 91 5.99 5.47 -9.47
C LEU A 91 6.11 6.99 -9.41
N VAL A 92 5.70 7.69 -10.48
CA VAL A 92 5.67 9.16 -10.50
C VAL A 92 4.70 9.70 -9.46
N SER A 93 3.52 9.08 -9.29
CA SER A 93 2.55 9.53 -8.30
C SER A 93 3.05 9.37 -6.86
N ILE A 94 3.71 8.25 -6.52
CA ILE A 94 4.38 8.07 -5.22
C ILE A 94 5.47 9.13 -5.02
N PHE A 95 6.29 9.37 -6.03
CA PHE A 95 7.36 10.36 -5.94
C PHE A 95 6.81 11.76 -5.69
N VAL A 96 5.79 12.17 -6.45
CA VAL A 96 5.13 13.47 -6.30
C VAL A 96 4.46 13.59 -4.93
N ALA A 97 3.76 12.55 -4.47
CA ALA A 97 3.16 12.52 -3.13
C ALA A 97 4.21 12.67 -2.03
N SER A 98 5.37 12.00 -2.16
CA SER A 98 6.49 12.14 -1.23
C SER A 98 7.07 13.55 -1.22
N LEU A 99 7.21 14.16 -2.39
CA LEU A 99 7.68 15.53 -2.54
C LEU A 99 6.72 16.54 -1.89
N PHE A 100 5.40 16.36 -2.05
CA PHE A 100 4.41 17.17 -1.34
C PHE A 100 4.43 16.95 0.18
N TYR A 101 4.58 15.70 0.63
CA TYR A 101 4.65 15.38 2.05
C TYR A 101 5.87 16.05 2.71
N ARG A 102 7.05 15.92 2.10
CA ARG A 102 8.30 16.51 2.61
C ARG A 102 8.41 18.01 2.40
N GLY A 103 7.94 18.50 1.26
CA GLY A 103 8.06 19.90 0.85
C GLY A 103 7.00 20.81 1.45
N LEU A 104 5.79 20.31 1.71
CA LEU A 104 4.68 21.13 2.23
C LEU A 104 4.20 20.67 3.60
N TYR A 105 3.80 19.40 3.75
CA TYR A 105 3.14 18.93 4.97
C TYR A 105 4.05 19.01 6.20
N VAL A 106 5.30 18.53 6.08
CA VAL A 106 6.27 18.58 7.19
C VAL A 106 6.63 20.02 7.58
N PRO A 107 6.99 20.93 6.65
CA PRO A 107 7.23 22.34 6.97
C PRO A 107 6.04 23.07 7.58
N TYR A 108 4.84 22.79 7.08
CA TYR A 108 3.60 23.36 7.61
C TYR A 108 3.35 22.94 9.06
N LYS A 109 3.54 21.64 9.36
CA LYS A 109 3.47 21.13 10.75
C LYS A 109 4.55 21.73 11.64
N GLY A 110 5.70 22.06 11.08
CA GLY A 110 6.80 22.79 11.73
C GLY A 110 6.55 24.29 11.92
N LYS A 111 5.37 24.81 11.55
CA LYS A 111 5.01 26.24 11.61
C LYS A 111 5.96 27.16 10.82
N ILE A 112 6.57 26.64 9.75
CA ILE A 112 7.37 27.46 8.83
C ILE A 112 6.43 28.39 8.06
N GLY A 113 6.78 29.68 8.00
CA GLY A 113 5.98 30.70 7.33
C GLY A 113 5.76 30.36 5.85
N LYS A 114 4.52 30.59 5.37
CA LYS A 114 4.15 30.33 3.95
C LYS A 114 5.01 31.14 2.99
N ASP A 115 5.39 32.36 3.39
CA ASP A 115 6.25 33.27 2.63
C ASP A 115 7.65 32.70 2.37
N TYR A 116 8.11 31.79 3.23
CA TYR A 116 9.40 31.12 3.05
C TYR A 116 9.31 29.92 2.08
N LEU A 117 8.14 29.27 1.98
CA LEU A 117 7.96 28.05 1.21
C LEU A 117 7.64 28.34 -0.27
N PHE A 118 6.80 29.34 -0.50
CA PHE A 118 6.34 29.69 -1.83
C PHE A 118 7.27 30.73 -2.49
N PRO A 119 7.36 30.76 -3.83
CA PRO A 119 6.65 29.90 -4.78
C PRO A 119 7.31 28.53 -5.04
N PHE A 120 8.64 28.40 -4.93
CA PHE A 120 9.37 27.20 -5.39
C PHE A 120 10.28 26.53 -4.34
N ARG A 121 10.49 27.15 -3.16
CA ARG A 121 11.42 26.63 -2.14
C ARG A 121 10.96 25.30 -1.54
N TRP A 122 9.65 25.06 -1.47
CA TRP A 122 9.08 23.78 -1.04
C TRP A 122 9.54 22.60 -1.90
N ILE A 123 9.84 22.80 -3.19
CA ILE A 123 10.36 21.74 -4.08
C ILE A 123 11.77 21.34 -3.63
N TYR A 124 12.64 22.31 -3.40
CA TYR A 124 14.03 22.08 -2.97
C TYR A 124 14.08 21.38 -1.60
N ILE A 125 13.27 21.87 -0.65
CA ILE A 125 13.13 21.24 0.68
C ILE A 125 12.59 19.82 0.56
N GLY A 126 11.59 19.62 -0.30
CA GLY A 126 11.02 18.30 -0.59
C GLY A 126 12.05 17.33 -1.14
N LEU A 127 12.84 17.75 -2.14
CA LEU A 127 13.90 16.94 -2.75
C LEU A 127 14.99 16.57 -1.73
N ILE A 128 15.50 17.53 -0.96
CA ILE A 128 16.49 17.27 0.10
C ILE A 128 15.93 16.29 1.13
N GLY A 129 14.70 16.52 1.59
CA GLY A 129 14.03 15.65 2.56
C GLY A 129 13.89 14.22 2.04
N LEU A 130 13.52 14.07 0.77
CA LEU A 130 13.39 12.77 0.11
C LEU A 130 14.77 12.08 -0.05
N SER A 131 15.81 12.82 -0.42
CA SER A 131 17.18 12.27 -0.48
C SER A 131 17.65 11.73 0.87
N PHE A 132 17.40 12.47 1.96
CA PHE A 132 17.70 12.00 3.31
C PHE A 132 16.91 10.75 3.69
N ASP A 133 15.67 10.63 3.27
CA ASP A 133 14.87 9.44 3.52
C ASP A 133 15.43 8.21 2.81
N ILE A 134 15.83 8.35 1.54
CA ILE A 134 16.45 7.25 0.78
C ILE A 134 17.74 6.80 1.47
N ILE A 135 18.57 7.74 1.94
CA ILE A 135 19.81 7.42 2.64
C ILE A 135 19.56 6.70 3.97
N LYS A 136 18.50 7.08 4.70
CA LYS A 136 18.17 6.49 6.01
C LYS A 136 17.40 5.18 5.92
N ALA A 137 16.66 4.96 4.83
CA ALA A 137 15.85 3.77 4.61
C ALA A 137 16.59 2.44 4.89
N PRO A 138 17.79 2.18 4.34
CA PRO A 138 18.50 0.93 4.64
C PRO A 138 18.88 0.82 6.12
N GLY A 139 19.26 1.93 6.77
CA GLY A 139 19.57 1.96 8.19
C GLY A 139 18.36 1.63 9.07
N TYR A 140 17.18 2.16 8.72
CA TYR A 140 15.94 1.82 9.43
C TYR A 140 15.52 0.36 9.20
N LEU A 141 15.70 -0.16 7.98
CA LEU A 141 15.43 -1.56 7.68
C LEU A 141 16.34 -2.48 8.51
N LEU A 142 17.65 -2.27 8.49
CA LEU A 142 18.61 -3.05 9.28
C LEU A 142 18.32 -2.93 10.79
N GLY A 143 18.06 -1.72 11.27
CA GLY A 143 17.70 -1.47 12.67
C GLY A 143 16.44 -2.23 13.10
N SER A 144 15.41 -2.27 12.25
CA SER A 144 14.18 -3.01 12.52
C SER A 144 14.40 -4.52 12.58
N VAL A 145 15.25 -5.08 11.72
CA VAL A 145 15.58 -6.50 11.70
C VAL A 145 16.44 -6.90 12.91
N MET A 146 17.41 -6.07 13.30
CA MET A 146 18.33 -6.36 14.41
C MET A 146 17.73 -6.11 15.80
N SER A 147 16.77 -5.19 15.91
CA SER A 147 16.11 -4.76 17.15
C SER A 147 15.65 -5.93 18.05
N PRO A 148 14.91 -6.94 17.56
CA PRO A 148 14.46 -8.07 18.37
C PRO A 148 15.63 -8.91 18.91
N PHE A 149 16.67 -9.13 18.11
CA PHE A 149 17.84 -9.92 18.52
C PHE A 149 18.68 -9.21 19.58
N LEU A 150 18.84 -7.89 19.46
CA LEU A 150 19.55 -7.08 20.46
C LEU A 150 18.77 -7.01 21.78
N PHE A 151 17.43 -6.93 21.71
CA PHE A 151 16.57 -6.97 22.89
C PHE A 151 16.68 -8.31 23.65
N LEU A 152 16.66 -9.44 22.93
CA LEU A 152 16.82 -10.78 23.51
C LEU A 152 18.20 -10.96 24.17
N ARG A 153 19.28 -10.49 23.52
CA ARG A 153 20.64 -10.54 24.08
C ARG A 153 20.78 -9.73 25.37
N LYS A 154 20.08 -8.61 25.50
CA LYS A 154 20.12 -7.76 26.70
C LYS A 154 19.42 -8.42 27.90
N ASN A 155 18.32 -9.14 27.68
CA ASN A 155 17.64 -9.87 28.74
C ASN A 155 18.41 -11.10 29.23
N ASN A 156 19.07 -11.85 28.32
CA ASN A 156 19.89 -13.01 28.71
C ASN A 156 21.15 -12.68 29.52
N LYS A 157 21.62 -11.42 29.50
CA LYS A 157 22.76 -10.96 30.30
C LYS A 157 22.38 -10.45 31.70
N ARG A 158 21.08 -10.39 32.01
CA ARG A 158 20.54 -9.90 33.30
C ARG A 158 20.04 -11.04 34.21
N LEU A 159 20.11 -12.29 33.73
CA LEU A 159 19.93 -13.53 34.50
C LEU A 159 21.31 -14.09 34.83
#